data_AF-E3LFM4-F1
#
_entry.id   AF-E3LFM4-F1
#
_cell.length_a   1.000
_cell.length_b   1.000
_cell.length_c   1.000
_cell.angle_alpha   90.00
_cell.angle_beta   90.00
_cell.angle_gamma   90.00
#
_symmetry.space_group_name_H-M   'P 1'
#
loop_
_entity.id
_entity.type
_entity.pdbx_description
1 polymer ?
#
loop_
_entity_poly.entity_id
_entity_poly.type
_entity_poly.pdbx_seq_one_letter_code
_entity_poly.pdbx_strand_id
1 'polypeptide(L)'
;MNHSSSLPDVIVFNALYLPFFHFYRRRAGTIWIRDNKNPLSAEFVSDPLLSVFPFICDQHDIMDVMLKLWKTKKKILAKKNEAEQTAEFFQTFIHTAFFIQGIQMISYDVKDDTILEIRRETILPIIESLNKGLFKQFIANQKCRPVNILDYSLDLLGSHSID
;
A
#
# COMPACT_ATOMS: atom_id res chain seq x y z
N MET A 1 -16.80 -24.96 14.13
CA MET A 1 -16.98 -23.87 15.11
C MET A 1 -16.38 -22.62 14.50
N ASN A 2 -17.19 -21.58 14.45
CA ASN A 2 -17.05 -20.38 13.64
C ASN A 2 -15.82 -19.54 14.01
N HIS A 3 -15.07 -19.08 13.02
CA HIS A 3 -14.42 -17.77 13.06
C HIS A 3 -14.48 -17.17 11.65
N SER A 4 -15.52 -16.38 11.42
CA SER A 4 -15.56 -15.36 10.37
C SER A 4 -14.30 -14.51 10.52
N SER A 5 -13.35 -14.66 9.59
CA SER A 5 -12.27 -13.69 9.44
C SER A 5 -12.75 -12.55 8.53
N SER A 6 -13.86 -11.94 8.94
CA SER A 6 -14.08 -10.54 8.63
C SER A 6 -12.85 -9.79 9.14
N LEU A 7 -12.29 -8.92 8.28
CA LEU A 7 -11.28 -7.91 8.65
C LEU A 7 -11.28 -7.66 10.16
N PRO A 8 -10.15 -7.80 10.88
CA PRO A 8 -10.16 -7.78 12.33
C PRO A 8 -11.03 -6.64 12.85
N ASP A 9 -12.07 -6.98 13.61
CA ASP A 9 -13.02 -6.03 14.19
C ASP A 9 -12.29 -4.94 15.00
N VAL A 10 -11.11 -5.32 15.51
CA VAL A 10 -10.15 -4.45 16.15
C VAL A 10 -8.87 -4.44 15.32
N ILE A 11 -8.69 -3.40 14.50
CA ILE A 11 -7.37 -3.12 13.95
C ILE A 11 -6.59 -2.39 15.06
N VAL A 12 -5.52 -3.00 15.55
CA VAL A 12 -4.56 -2.34 16.46
C VAL A 12 -3.45 -1.73 15.60
N PHE A 13 -3.52 -0.43 15.40
CA PHE A 13 -2.57 0.29 14.56
C PHE A 13 -2.50 1.76 14.97
N ASN A 14 -1.49 2.46 14.46
CA ASN A 14 -1.39 3.90 14.67
C ASN A 14 -2.60 4.60 14.01
N ALA A 15 -3.44 5.24 14.82
CA ALA A 15 -4.65 5.93 14.36
C ALA A 15 -4.39 6.99 13.27
N LEU A 16 -3.16 7.48 13.15
CA LEU A 16 -2.77 8.40 12.08
C LEU A 16 -2.85 7.76 10.68
N TYR A 17 -2.77 6.44 10.57
CA TYR A 17 -2.89 5.72 9.29
C TYR A 17 -4.36 5.43 8.89
N LEU A 18 -5.34 5.77 9.75
CA LEU A 18 -6.76 5.51 9.50
C LEU A 18 -7.26 5.94 8.11
N PRO A 19 -6.83 7.10 7.54
CA PRO A 19 -7.21 7.47 6.19
C PRO A 19 -6.81 6.43 5.13
N PHE A 20 -5.67 5.76 5.29
CA PHE A 20 -5.16 4.79 4.32
C PHE A 20 -6.01 3.53 4.31
N PHE A 21 -6.33 3.01 5.51
CA PHE A 21 -7.24 1.87 5.66
C PHE A 21 -8.65 2.17 5.15
N HIS A 22 -9.13 3.41 5.34
CA HIS A 22 -10.40 3.85 4.76
C HIS A 22 -10.41 3.74 3.23
N PHE A 23 -9.40 4.29 2.54
CA PHE A 23 -9.32 4.21 1.09
C PHE A 23 -9.11 2.78 0.58
N TYR A 24 -8.28 1.99 1.26
CA TYR A 24 -8.07 0.57 0.97
C TYR A 24 -9.38 -0.21 1.04
N ARG A 25 -10.09 -0.14 2.18
CA ARG A 25 -11.36 -0.87 2.38
C ARG A 25 -12.41 -0.46 1.37
N ARG A 26 -12.52 0.82 1.05
CA ARG A 26 -13.47 1.32 0.05
C ARG A 26 -13.14 0.79 -1.35
N ARG A 27 -11.87 0.75 -1.75
CA ARG A 27 -11.44 0.20 -3.04
C ARG A 27 -11.72 -1.30 -3.12
N ALA A 28 -11.42 -2.04 -2.06
CA ALA A 28 -11.73 -3.47 -1.94
C ALA A 28 -13.23 -3.71 -2.13
N GLY A 29 -14.07 -3.02 -1.34
CA GLY A 29 -15.52 -3.13 -1.44
C GLY A 29 -16.07 -2.77 -2.82
N THR A 30 -15.52 -1.74 -3.48
CA THR A 30 -15.97 -1.34 -4.83
C THR A 30 -15.65 -2.41 -5.87
N ILE A 31 -14.43 -2.94 -5.85
CA ILE A 31 -13.98 -3.99 -6.77
C ILE A 31 -14.77 -5.27 -6.54
N TRP A 32 -15.01 -5.64 -5.29
CA TRP A 32 -15.78 -6.84 -4.98
C TRP A 32 -17.26 -6.72 -5.30
N ILE A 33 -17.91 -5.59 -5.02
CA ILE A 33 -19.31 -5.38 -5.44
C ILE A 33 -19.44 -5.43 -6.97
N ARG A 34 -18.41 -4.99 -7.71
CA ARG A 34 -18.36 -5.05 -9.17
C ARG A 34 -18.18 -6.49 -9.66
N ASP A 35 -17.21 -7.21 -9.10
CA ASP A 35 -16.76 -8.51 -9.60
C ASP A 35 -17.62 -9.68 -9.07
N ASN A 36 -18.35 -9.49 -7.95
CA ASN A 36 -19.34 -10.43 -7.39
C ASN A 36 -20.63 -10.53 -8.24
N LYS A 37 -20.75 -9.79 -9.35
CA LYS A 37 -21.91 -9.90 -10.25
C LYS A 37 -21.89 -11.16 -11.11
N ASN A 38 -20.77 -11.87 -11.18
CA ASN A 38 -20.66 -13.15 -11.87
C ASN A 38 -19.99 -14.19 -10.95
N PRO A 39 -20.77 -15.07 -10.29
CA PRO A 39 -20.23 -16.11 -9.40
C PRO A 39 -19.43 -17.21 -10.13
N LEU A 40 -19.37 -17.18 -11.47
CA LEU A 40 -18.52 -18.03 -12.30
C LEU A 40 -17.28 -17.29 -12.85
N SER A 41 -17.10 -16.02 -12.46
CA SER A 41 -15.91 -15.25 -12.82
C SER A 41 -14.72 -15.73 -11.99
N ALA A 42 -13.83 -16.50 -12.61
CA ALA A 42 -12.49 -16.77 -12.11
C ALA A 42 -11.51 -15.64 -12.47
N GLU A 43 -12.00 -14.40 -12.62
CA GLU A 43 -11.15 -13.27 -13.01
C GLU A 43 -10.22 -12.90 -11.86
N PHE A 44 -8.92 -13.01 -12.13
CA PHE A 44 -7.89 -12.46 -11.25
C PHE A 44 -8.10 -10.95 -11.09
N VAL A 45 -8.43 -10.53 -9.88
CA VAL A 45 -8.45 -9.11 -9.53
C VAL A 45 -7.00 -8.63 -9.43
N SER A 46 -6.53 -8.00 -10.50
CA SER A 46 -5.22 -7.35 -10.54
C SER A 46 -5.36 -5.89 -10.10
N ASP A 47 -5.31 -5.66 -8.79
CA ASP A 47 -5.29 -4.31 -8.22
C ASP A 47 -4.02 -4.09 -7.38
N PRO A 48 -3.11 -3.19 -7.81
CA PRO A 48 -1.86 -2.91 -7.12
C PRO A 48 -2.02 -2.48 -5.66
N LEU A 49 -3.11 -1.75 -5.32
CA LEU A 49 -3.36 -1.37 -3.94
C LEU A 49 -3.83 -2.59 -3.15
N LEU A 50 -4.76 -3.38 -3.69
CA LEU A 50 -5.29 -4.52 -2.95
C LEU A 50 -4.25 -5.60 -2.67
N SER A 51 -3.35 -5.87 -3.61
CA SER A 51 -2.31 -6.89 -3.45
C SER A 51 -1.17 -6.44 -2.54
N VAL A 52 -0.72 -5.19 -2.67
CA VAL A 52 0.51 -4.73 -2.01
C VAL A 52 0.26 -4.04 -0.67
N PHE A 53 -0.90 -3.40 -0.49
CA PHE A 53 -1.17 -2.62 0.73
C PHE A 53 -1.05 -3.42 2.04
N PRO A 54 -1.50 -4.69 2.14
CA PRO A 54 -1.30 -5.49 3.35
C PRO A 54 0.17 -5.63 3.74
N PHE A 55 1.04 -5.96 2.77
CA PHE A 55 2.49 -6.04 3.00
C PHE A 55 3.07 -4.70 3.47
N ILE A 56 2.61 -3.58 2.89
CA ILE A 56 3.06 -2.24 3.27
C ILE A 56 2.64 -1.85 4.68
N CYS A 57 1.50 -2.35 5.16
CA CYS A 57 1.04 -2.08 6.53
C CYS A 57 2.01 -2.62 7.58
N ASP A 58 2.73 -3.71 7.28
CA ASP A 58 3.75 -4.28 8.14
C ASP A 58 5.08 -3.49 8.09
N GLN A 59 5.22 -2.58 7.13
CA GLN A 59 6.40 -1.73 6.95
C GLN A 59 6.12 -0.31 7.49
N HIS A 60 6.22 -0.16 8.82
CA HIS A 60 5.85 1.09 9.51
C HIS A 60 6.62 2.33 9.05
N ASP A 61 7.91 2.18 8.72
CA ASP A 61 8.74 3.26 8.18
C ASP A 61 8.20 3.78 6.84
N ILE A 62 7.71 2.90 5.97
CA ILE A 62 7.04 3.27 4.71
C ILE A 62 5.71 3.97 5.00
N MET A 63 4.90 3.41 5.92
CA MET A 63 3.62 4.01 6.33
C MET A 63 3.80 5.42 6.88
N ASP A 64 4.91 5.69 7.58
CA ASP A 64 5.28 7.01 8.05
C ASP A 64 5.68 7.97 6.93
N VAL A 65 6.40 7.48 5.91
CA VAL A 65 6.70 8.27 4.71
C VAL A 65 5.42 8.66 3.98
N MET A 66 4.54 7.69 3.75
CA MET A 66 3.22 7.93 3.17
C MET A 66 2.43 8.95 3.98
N LEU A 67 2.42 8.82 5.31
CA LEU A 67 1.72 9.73 6.21
C LEU A 67 2.26 11.16 6.12
N LYS A 68 3.59 11.33 6.06
CA LYS A 68 4.21 12.66 5.88
C LYS A 68 3.78 13.30 4.56
N LEU A 69 3.86 12.55 3.45
CA LEU A 69 3.44 13.04 2.12
C LEU A 69 1.94 13.35 2.06
N TRP A 70 1.13 12.49 2.67
CA TRP A 70 -0.32 12.68 2.76
C TRP A 70 -0.69 13.92 3.57
N LYS A 71 -0.02 14.17 4.70
CA LYS A 71 -0.22 15.38 5.51
C LYS A 71 0.06 16.65 4.72
N THR A 72 1.09 16.67 3.88
CA THR A 72 1.41 17.80 2.99
C THR A 72 0.28 18.06 1.99
N LYS A 73 -0.32 17.00 1.44
CA LYS A 73 -1.42 17.10 0.47
C LYS A 73 -2.80 17.33 1.11
N LYS A 74 -2.98 17.00 2.40
CA LYS A 74 -4.28 16.97 3.09
C LYS A 74 -5.05 18.30 2.99
N LYS A 75 -4.38 19.44 3.14
CA LYS A 75 -5.03 20.77 3.08
C LYS A 75 -5.59 21.07 1.69
N ILE A 76 -4.91 20.63 0.64
CA ILE A 76 -5.34 20.81 -0.76
C ILE A 76 -6.48 19.84 -1.06
N LEU A 77 -6.35 18.60 -0.57
CA LEU A 77 -7.33 17.53 -0.80
C LEU A 77 -8.65 17.73 -0.07
N ALA A 78 -8.67 18.46 1.05
CA ALA A 78 -9.89 18.78 1.78
C ALA A 78 -10.92 19.56 0.95
N LYS A 79 -10.48 20.25 -0.12
CA LYS A 79 -11.35 20.99 -1.05
C LYS A 79 -11.84 20.15 -2.23
N LYS A 80 -11.27 18.96 -2.40
CA LYS A 80 -11.56 18.05 -3.51
C LYS A 80 -12.71 17.11 -3.14
N ASN A 81 -13.41 16.63 -4.16
CA ASN A 81 -14.44 15.61 -3.94
C ASN A 81 -13.81 14.26 -3.54
N GLU A 82 -14.63 13.34 -3.05
CA GLU A 82 -14.16 12.06 -2.53
C GLU A 82 -13.48 11.17 -3.60
N ALA A 83 -13.95 11.23 -4.85
CA ALA A 83 -13.36 10.48 -5.95
C ALA A 83 -11.95 10.98 -6.29
N GLU A 84 -11.75 12.29 -6.29
CA GLU A 84 -10.45 12.93 -6.48
C GLU A 84 -9.48 12.63 -5.33
N GLN A 85 -9.99 12.61 -4.09
CA GLN A 85 -9.18 12.21 -2.92
C GLN A 85 -8.72 10.75 -3.03
N THR A 86 -9.62 9.87 -3.47
CA THR A 86 -9.32 8.45 -3.68
C THR A 86 -8.28 8.24 -4.79
N ALA A 87 -8.42 8.97 -5.89
CA ALA A 87 -7.46 8.92 -6.99
C ALA A 87 -6.07 9.43 -6.57
N GLU A 88 -6.01 10.53 -5.81
CA GLU A 88 -4.76 11.06 -5.28
C GLU A 88 -4.11 10.12 -4.26
N PHE A 89 -4.91 9.45 -3.41
CA PHE A 89 -4.41 8.43 -2.51
C PHE A 89 -3.76 7.28 -3.29
N PHE A 90 -4.45 6.77 -4.30
CA PHE A 90 -3.92 5.69 -5.14
C PHE A 90 -2.62 6.10 -5.84
N GLN A 91 -2.56 7.31 -6.42
CA GLN A 91 -1.33 7.84 -7.01
C GLN A 91 -0.21 8.00 -5.99
N THR A 92 -0.53 8.46 -4.78
CA THR A 92 0.45 8.57 -3.70
C THR A 92 0.95 7.18 -3.31
N PHE A 93 0.07 6.19 -3.14
CA PHE A 93 0.45 4.80 -2.84
C PHE A 93 1.35 4.21 -3.93
N ILE A 94 0.98 4.34 -5.21
CA ILE A 94 1.80 3.88 -6.33
C ILE A 94 3.18 4.51 -6.28
N HIS A 95 3.27 5.84 -6.18
CA HIS A 95 4.57 6.52 -6.20
C HIS A 95 5.41 6.33 -4.93
N THR A 96 4.88 5.79 -3.84
CA THR A 96 5.61 5.73 -2.57
C THR A 96 5.86 4.30 -2.14
N ALA A 97 4.79 3.54 -1.95
CA ALA A 97 4.82 2.25 -1.30
C ALA A 97 4.87 1.09 -2.30
N PHE A 98 4.18 1.19 -3.43
CA PHE A 98 4.06 0.08 -4.37
C PHE A 98 5.41 -0.46 -4.85
N PHE A 99 6.34 0.43 -5.22
CA PHE A 99 7.65 0.03 -5.73
C PHE A 99 8.55 -0.61 -4.69
N ILE A 100 8.22 -0.47 -3.40
CA ILE A 100 9.07 -0.97 -2.33
C ILE A 100 9.04 -2.50 -2.26
N GLN A 101 7.95 -3.14 -2.68
CA GLN A 101 7.93 -4.61 -2.86
C GLN A 101 8.91 -5.08 -3.94
N GLY A 102 9.16 -4.27 -4.97
CA GLY A 102 10.06 -4.59 -6.08
C GLY A 102 11.54 -4.26 -5.82
N ILE A 103 11.82 -3.36 -4.88
CA ILE A 103 13.18 -2.99 -4.47
C ILE A 103 13.70 -4.07 -3.50
N GLN A 104 14.96 -4.48 -3.63
CA GLN A 104 15.62 -5.41 -2.71
C GLN A 104 15.92 -4.75 -1.35
N MET A 105 14.88 -4.39 -0.61
CA MET A 105 15.01 -3.82 0.72
C MET A 105 15.12 -4.94 1.77
N ILE A 106 15.97 -4.73 2.78
CA ILE A 106 16.09 -5.62 3.94
C ILE A 106 14.75 -5.64 4.67
N SER A 107 14.31 -6.79 5.20
CA SER A 107 13.04 -6.92 5.94
C SER A 107 12.96 -5.92 7.09
N TYR A 108 11.76 -5.37 7.33
CA TYR A 108 11.53 -4.50 8.49
C TYR A 108 11.58 -5.32 9.77
N ASP A 109 12.34 -4.85 10.76
CA ASP A 109 12.31 -5.37 12.13
C ASP A 109 12.37 -4.19 13.10
N VAL A 110 11.31 -4.00 13.88
CA VAL A 110 11.21 -2.92 14.87
C VAL A 110 12.16 -3.10 16.05
N LYS A 111 12.69 -4.30 16.26
CA LYS A 111 13.56 -4.63 17.40
C LYS A 111 15.04 -4.46 17.07
N ASP A 112 15.40 -4.30 15.80
CA ASP A 112 16.78 -4.22 15.34
C ASP A 112 17.09 -2.81 14.82
N ASP A 113 17.71 -2.01 15.69
CA ASP A 113 18.11 -0.63 15.38
C ASP A 113 19.06 -0.55 14.18
N THR A 114 19.88 -1.57 13.94
CA THR A 114 20.83 -1.57 12.81
C THR A 114 20.10 -1.76 11.48
N ILE A 115 19.10 -2.65 11.44
CA ILE A 115 18.22 -2.83 10.28
C ILE A 115 17.42 -1.56 10.03
N LEU A 116 16.86 -0.95 11.07
CA LEU A 116 16.09 0.29 10.95
C LEU A 116 16.93 1.43 10.36
N GLU A 117 18.20 1.54 10.76
CA GLU A 117 19.08 2.59 10.25
C GLU A 117 19.48 2.33 8.79
N ILE A 118 19.81 1.09 8.41
CA ILE A 118 20.09 0.75 7.01
C ILE A 118 18.87 1.03 6.12
N ARG A 119 17.67 0.70 6.60
CA ARG A 119 16.43 1.00 5.89
C ARG A 119 16.17 2.49 5.78
N ARG A 120 16.43 3.27 6.84
CA ARG A 120 16.33 4.74 6.82
C ARG A 120 17.23 5.32 5.71
N GLU A 121 18.49 4.92 5.66
CA GLU A 121 19.45 5.36 4.63
C GLU A 121 19.01 4.96 3.22
N THR A 122 18.34 3.81 3.07
CA THR A 122 17.77 3.37 1.78
C THR A 122 16.55 4.20 1.37
N ILE A 123 15.71 4.59 2.34
CA ILE A 123 14.44 5.31 2.12
C ILE A 123 14.66 6.81 1.88
N LEU A 124 15.66 7.44 2.51
CA LEU A 124 15.91 8.88 2.38
C LEU A 124 16.06 9.34 0.92
N PRO A 125 16.86 8.69 0.05
CA PRO A 125 16.94 9.02 -1.37
C PRO A 125 15.61 8.87 -2.12
N ILE A 126 14.76 7.91 -1.71
CA ILE A 126 13.42 7.71 -2.29
C ILE A 126 12.56 8.94 -2.00
N ILE A 127 12.53 9.38 -0.74
CA ILE A 127 11.76 10.55 -0.30
C ILE A 127 12.24 11.81 -1.01
N GLU A 128 13.55 12.01 -1.11
CA GLU A 128 14.13 13.17 -1.77
C GLU A 128 13.76 13.19 -3.26
N SER A 129 13.87 12.05 -3.94
CA SER A 129 13.50 11.91 -5.35
C SER A 129 12.02 12.15 -5.58
N LEU A 130 11.16 11.71 -4.66
CA LEU A 130 9.72 11.98 -4.70
C LEU A 130 9.41 13.47 -4.58
N ASN A 131 10.02 14.14 -3.60
CA ASN A 131 9.80 15.58 -3.38
C ASN A 131 10.28 16.44 -4.57
N LYS A 132 11.34 16.00 -5.26
CA LYS A 132 11.86 16.69 -6.46
C LYS A 132 11.11 16.34 -7.75
N GLY A 133 10.14 15.42 -7.71
CA GLY A 133 9.45 14.93 -8.92
C GLY A 133 10.33 14.06 -9.83
N LEU A 134 11.50 13.61 -9.35
CA LEU A 134 12.48 12.80 -10.09
C LEU A 134 12.31 11.30 -9.85
N PHE A 135 11.17 10.90 -9.27
CA PHE A 135 10.91 9.52 -8.85
C PHE A 135 11.08 8.48 -9.97
N LYS A 136 10.71 8.82 -11.21
CA LYS A 136 10.90 7.93 -12.37
C LYS A 136 12.38 7.62 -12.64
N GLN A 137 13.25 8.62 -12.51
CA GLN A 137 14.70 8.45 -12.67
C GLN A 137 15.29 7.63 -11.51
N PHE A 138 14.77 7.84 -10.30
CA PHE A 138 15.16 7.05 -9.14
C PHE A 138 14.89 5.57 -9.36
N ILE A 139 13.67 5.18 -9.75
CA ILE A 139 13.28 3.79 -9.99
C ILE A 139 14.10 3.16 -11.13
N ALA A 140 14.37 3.91 -12.20
CA ALA A 140 15.19 3.41 -13.32
C ALA A 140 16.62 3.03 -12.91
N ASN A 141 17.13 3.60 -11.82
CA ASN A 141 18.47 3.34 -11.31
C ASN A 141 18.52 2.27 -10.21
N GLN A 142 17.38 1.71 -9.80
CA GLN A 142 17.33 0.69 -8.75
C GLN A 142 17.52 -0.72 -9.31
N LYS A 143 18.18 -1.58 -8.53
CA LYS A 143 18.20 -3.02 -8.77
C LYS A 143 16.86 -3.62 -8.34
N CYS A 144 15.96 -3.82 -9.29
CA CYS A 144 14.67 -4.46 -9.06
C CYS A 144 14.73 -5.97 -9.35
N ARG A 145 13.93 -6.76 -8.63
CA ARG A 145 13.69 -8.17 -9.02
C ARG A 145 12.79 -8.21 -10.27
N PRO A 146 12.89 -9.25 -11.12
CA PRO A 146 11.92 -9.46 -12.19
C PRO A 146 10.50 -9.44 -11.63
N VAL A 147 9.58 -8.79 -12.35
CA VAL A 147 8.17 -8.71 -11.94
C VAL A 147 7.58 -10.12 -11.96
N ASN A 148 7.23 -10.65 -10.79
CA ASN A 148 6.42 -11.85 -10.67
C ASN A 148 4.95 -11.44 -10.52
N ILE A 149 4.12 -11.77 -11.49
CA ILE A 149 2.71 -11.35 -11.51
C ILE A 149 1.90 -11.91 -10.34
N LEU A 150 2.33 -13.06 -9.80
CA LEU A 150 1.69 -13.70 -8.65
C LEU A 150 1.86 -12.86 -7.37
N ASP A 151 2.98 -12.16 -7.22
CA ASP A 151 3.25 -11.27 -6.08
C ASP A 151 2.30 -10.06 -6.03
N TYR A 152 1.61 -9.79 -7.14
CA TYR A 152 0.63 -8.70 -7.29
C TYR A 152 -0.80 -9.20 -7.49
N SER A 153 -1.01 -10.51 -7.35
CA SER A 153 -2.33 -11.12 -7.40
C SER A 153 -2.98 -11.08 -6.01
N LEU A 154 -4.28 -10.78 -5.98
CA LEU A 154 -5.07 -10.86 -4.75
C LEU A 154 -5.62 -12.28 -4.62
N ASP A 155 -5.16 -13.03 -3.63
CA ASP A 155 -5.73 -14.32 -3.31
C ASP A 155 -7.07 -14.14 -2.59
N LEU A 156 -8.16 -14.42 -3.30
CA LEU A 156 -9.53 -14.34 -2.78
C LEU A 156 -9.87 -15.48 -1.80
N LEU A 157 -8.99 -16.49 -1.65
CA LEU A 157 -9.20 -17.66 -0.78
C LEU A 157 -8.06 -17.86 0.23
N GLY A 158 -7.05 -16.99 0.24
CA GLY A 158 -5.87 -17.08 1.10
C GLY A 158 -6.13 -16.57 2.52
N SER A 159 -5.14 -16.65 3.41
CA SER A 159 -5.26 -16.20 4.81
C SER A 159 -5.56 -14.69 4.99
N HIS A 160 -5.53 -13.93 3.90
CA HIS A 160 -5.87 -12.51 3.84
C HIS A 160 -7.12 -12.23 3.00
N SER A 161 -7.84 -13.27 2.55
CA SER A 161 -9.16 -13.12 1.94
C SER A 161 -10.15 -12.60 2.99
N ILE A 162 -11.16 -11.88 2.52
CA ILE A 162 -12.24 -11.40 3.38
C ILE A 162 -13.46 -12.26 3.04
N ASP A 163 -13.83 -13.12 3.98
CA ASP A 163 -15.16 -13.73 4.07
C ASP A 163 -16.08 -12.84 4.93
#